data_AF-A0A960HZX8-F1
#
_entry.id   AF-A0A960HZX8-F1
#
_cell.length_a   1.000
_cell.length_b   1.000
_cell.length_c   1.000
_cell.angle_alpha   90.00
_cell.angle_beta   90.00
_cell.angle_gamma   90.00
#
_symmetry.space_group_name_H-M   'P 1'
#
loop_
_entity.id
_entity.type
_entity.pdbx_description
1 polymer ?
#
loop_
_entity_poly.entity_id
_entity_poly.type
_entity_poly.pdbx_seq_one_letter_code
_entity_poly.pdbx_strand_id
1 'polypeptide(L)'
;MRLGHHDRERSRLIRTGAADREGGYVLVMFAMLLIPLMLLVGLSIDVGSWYNRASEMQKAADAAALAGVVWLPDETKARSVAIATAKKNGFDDADPNIDVDVERSETGPNRLKVTIRDEKVGSFVFSNLGGNDLNMHRDAFAEYLLPVRMGSPENHLGNDPTASGYPTGAPNLWASISGPNTDYGNGDPYSTKLGPEYRNWGYLYIIDVPQAAVGRTLNLDIYDAGFYQRASYANVETADYGSVNTQFELFQPDDTPANPQDNIDPANNLSMVGRCNGGTPGRFRIAKEADPAIYKNKWVTLCRFTPSAPGKWIMQVKSSAIPTIPDGGNGWNQFSVRARSSGSGDQPALYTFGDISLFNNLPGRSGNINASFYLAEISQIHAGKTLEISLFDPGDGASGTYYANIRGPGDSVQSCKYRARGASTWINSSNCRINTRANGKNQYQEKWLDIRISVPLTYTCTDCWWKVLYEFRNVQSGSSPNDRTVWTAKVIGDPVHLIEE
;
A
#
# COMPACT_ATOMS: atom_id res chain seq x y z
N MET A 1 21.14 -79.33 105.41
CA MET A 1 19.83 -79.47 106.07
C MET A 1 19.38 -78.07 106.47
N ARG A 2 18.16 -77.65 106.06
CA ARG A 2 17.24 -76.60 106.59
C ARG A 2 17.78 -75.59 107.64
N LEU A 3 17.41 -74.31 107.75
CA LEU A 3 16.43 -73.37 107.14
C LEU A 3 16.59 -72.01 107.88
N GLY A 4 16.25 -70.90 107.22
CA GLY A 4 15.71 -69.65 107.83
C GLY A 4 16.73 -68.65 108.42
N HIS A 5 16.46 -67.34 108.54
CA HIS A 5 15.43 -66.40 108.02
C HIS A 5 15.87 -64.97 108.47
N HIS A 6 15.51 -63.91 107.71
CA HIS A 6 15.33 -62.46 108.03
C HIS A 6 16.03 -61.54 107.00
N ASP A 7 15.24 -60.83 106.17
CA ASP A 7 14.75 -59.44 106.35
C ASP A 7 15.88 -58.40 106.48
N ARG A 8 15.92 -57.22 105.84
CA ARG A 8 15.13 -56.47 104.85
C ARG A 8 15.97 -55.20 104.66
N GLU A 9 16.20 -54.69 103.45
CA GLU A 9 16.36 -53.23 103.25
C GLU A 9 16.13 -52.79 101.80
N ARG A 10 15.37 -51.70 101.67
CA ARG A 10 14.87 -51.10 100.42
C ARG A 10 15.90 -50.16 99.82
N SER A 11 16.08 -50.16 98.49
CA SER A 11 16.57 -48.98 97.77
C SER A 11 16.01 -48.87 96.34
N ARG A 12 15.11 -47.89 96.19
CA ARG A 12 14.78 -47.05 95.01
C ARG A 12 14.64 -47.70 93.62
N LEU A 13 13.37 -47.97 93.25
CA LEU A 13 12.92 -47.97 91.86
C LEU A 13 12.97 -46.55 91.29
N ILE A 14 13.70 -46.38 90.19
CA ILE A 14 13.68 -45.21 89.32
C ILE A 14 12.31 -45.16 88.64
N ARG A 15 11.56 -44.09 88.88
CA ARG A 15 10.38 -43.72 88.08
C ARG A 15 10.85 -43.32 86.68
N THR A 16 10.48 -44.09 85.66
CA THR A 16 10.51 -43.62 84.28
C THR A 16 9.36 -42.64 84.07
N GLY A 17 9.68 -41.41 83.68
CA GLY A 17 8.70 -40.41 83.30
C GLY A 17 7.97 -40.86 82.03
N ALA A 18 6.65 -40.92 82.10
CA ALA A 18 5.79 -40.95 80.93
C ALA A 18 5.90 -39.57 80.26
N ALA A 19 6.55 -39.50 79.10
CA ALA A 19 6.50 -38.34 78.23
C ALA A 19 5.16 -38.33 77.49
N ASP A 20 4.49 -37.20 77.56
CA ASP A 20 3.19 -36.92 76.96
C ASP A 20 3.14 -37.19 75.44
N ARG A 21 2.00 -37.75 75.02
CA ARG A 21 1.67 -38.09 73.64
C ARG A 21 0.96 -36.90 72.97
N GLU A 22 1.71 -35.89 72.53
CA GLU A 22 1.19 -34.82 71.65
C GLU A 22 1.83 -34.81 70.23
N GLY A 23 2.63 -35.81 69.88
CA GLY A 23 3.31 -35.88 68.56
C GLY A 23 2.44 -36.26 67.36
N GLY A 24 1.18 -36.68 67.56
CA GLY A 24 0.31 -37.20 66.48
C GLY A 24 -0.63 -36.16 65.85
N TYR A 25 -1.08 -35.17 66.63
CA TYR A 25 -2.08 -34.19 66.19
C TYR A 25 -1.54 -33.27 65.08
N VAL A 26 -0.28 -32.84 65.20
CA VAL A 26 0.38 -31.97 64.21
C VAL A 26 0.45 -32.65 62.84
N LEU A 27 0.72 -33.96 62.79
CA LEU A 27 0.82 -34.70 61.53
C LEU A 27 -0.55 -34.83 60.83
N VAL A 28 -1.62 -35.03 61.60
CA VAL A 28 -2.99 -35.10 61.06
C VAL A 28 -3.45 -33.72 60.58
N MET A 29 -3.22 -32.66 61.35
CA MET A 29 -3.54 -31.29 60.93
C MET A 29 -2.73 -30.86 59.71
N PHE A 30 -1.44 -31.19 59.67
CA PHE A 30 -0.58 -30.92 58.51
C PHE A 30 -1.09 -31.64 57.26
N ALA A 31 -1.43 -32.93 57.36
CA ALA A 31 -1.98 -33.69 56.24
C ALA A 31 -3.32 -33.09 55.74
N MET A 32 -4.19 -32.65 56.64
CA MET A 32 -5.46 -32.01 56.28
C MET A 32 -5.26 -30.63 55.64
N LEU A 33 -4.23 -29.87 56.03
CA LEU A 33 -3.90 -28.55 55.47
C LEU A 33 -3.13 -28.64 54.14
N LEU A 34 -2.40 -29.74 53.93
CA LEU A 34 -1.65 -29.99 52.70
C LEU A 34 -2.59 -30.16 51.50
N ILE A 35 -3.74 -30.82 51.68
CA ILE A 35 -4.73 -31.06 50.63
C ILE A 35 -5.24 -29.75 50.00
N PRO A 36 -5.81 -28.78 50.76
CA PRO A 36 -6.26 -27.52 50.18
C PRO A 36 -5.10 -26.68 49.62
N LEU A 37 -3.90 -26.75 50.20
CA LEU A 37 -2.72 -26.07 49.63
C LEU A 37 -2.34 -26.63 48.25
N MET A 38 -2.36 -27.95 48.09
CA MET A 38 -2.11 -28.61 46.80
C MET A 38 -3.17 -28.25 45.75
N LEU A 39 -4.45 -28.18 46.16
CA LEU A 39 -5.53 -27.75 45.28
C LEU A 39 -5.35 -26.29 44.80
N LEU A 40 -4.93 -25.38 45.68
CA LEU A 40 -4.66 -23.99 45.31
C LEU A 40 -3.47 -23.86 44.35
N VAL A 41 -2.40 -24.64 44.57
CA VAL A 41 -1.27 -24.69 43.62
C VAL A 41 -1.72 -25.25 42.27
N GLY A 42 -2.53 -26.30 42.29
CA GLY A 42 -3.12 -26.90 41.09
C GLY A 42 -3.95 -25.91 40.27
N LEU A 43 -4.88 -25.21 40.93
CA LEU A 43 -5.68 -24.17 40.30
C LEU A 43 -4.82 -23.04 39.73
N SER A 44 -3.73 -22.67 40.42
CA SER A 44 -2.80 -21.65 39.94
C SER A 44 -2.08 -22.09 38.65
N ILE A 45 -1.73 -23.36 38.54
CA ILE A 45 -1.14 -23.95 37.31
C ILE A 45 -2.16 -23.94 36.17
N ASP A 46 -3.41 -24.31 36.45
CA ASP A 46 -4.48 -24.33 35.43
C ASP A 46 -4.74 -22.94 34.86
N VAL A 47 -4.90 -21.93 35.73
CA VAL A 47 -5.07 -20.53 35.30
C VAL A 47 -3.87 -20.05 34.49
N GLY A 48 -2.65 -20.39 34.90
CA GLY A 48 -1.44 -20.07 34.16
C GLY A 48 -1.42 -20.72 32.77
N SER A 49 -1.83 -21.99 32.67
CA SER A 49 -1.90 -22.73 31.42
C SER A 49 -2.92 -22.13 30.46
N TRP A 50 -4.11 -21.78 30.96
CA TRP A 50 -5.16 -21.11 30.18
C TRP A 50 -4.70 -19.76 29.64
N TYR A 51 -4.02 -18.96 30.46
CA TYR A 51 -3.49 -17.67 30.04
C TYR A 51 -2.43 -17.82 28.95
N ASN A 52 -1.53 -18.80 29.08
CA ASN A 52 -0.53 -19.09 28.05
C ASN A 52 -1.19 -19.54 26.74
N ARG A 53 -2.15 -20.48 26.81
CA ARG A 53 -2.89 -20.95 25.62
C ARG A 53 -3.62 -19.81 24.92
N ALA A 54 -4.30 -18.96 25.67
CA ALA A 54 -4.95 -17.76 25.17
C ALA A 54 -3.99 -16.80 24.45
N SER A 55 -2.77 -16.63 24.98
CA SER A 55 -1.74 -15.78 24.34
C SER A 55 -1.20 -16.40 23.05
N GLU A 56 -1.01 -17.72 23.01
CA GLU A 56 -0.62 -18.44 21.78
C GLU A 56 -1.70 -18.33 20.70
N MET A 57 -2.97 -18.50 21.08
CA MET A 57 -4.12 -18.34 20.18
C MET A 57 -4.17 -16.93 19.57
N GLN A 58 -4.01 -15.89 20.39
CA GLN A 58 -4.03 -14.52 19.88
C GLN A 58 -2.90 -14.28 18.88
N LYS A 59 -1.66 -14.68 19.21
CA LYS A 59 -0.51 -14.53 18.31
C LYS A 59 -0.70 -15.27 16.99
N ALA A 60 -1.34 -16.44 17.03
CA ALA A 60 -1.63 -17.22 15.83
C ALA A 60 -2.71 -16.56 14.97
N ALA A 61 -3.79 -16.06 15.58
CA ALA A 61 -4.85 -15.32 14.89
C ALA A 61 -4.29 -14.06 14.23
N ASP A 62 -3.46 -13.31 14.97
CA ASP A 62 -2.76 -12.12 14.48
C ASP A 62 -1.89 -12.45 13.26
N ALA A 63 -1.03 -13.47 13.38
CA ALA A 63 -0.16 -13.89 12.29
C ALA A 63 -0.95 -14.33 11.05
N ALA A 64 -2.04 -15.07 11.25
CA ALA A 64 -2.91 -15.54 10.18
C ALA A 64 -3.63 -14.39 9.47
N ALA A 65 -4.20 -13.45 10.23
CA ALA A 65 -4.84 -12.25 9.69
C ALA A 65 -3.83 -11.41 8.89
N LEU A 66 -2.63 -11.18 9.46
CA LEU A 66 -1.60 -10.39 8.80
C LEU A 66 -1.12 -11.03 7.48
N ALA A 67 -0.99 -12.36 7.45
CA ALA A 67 -0.54 -13.10 6.27
C ALA A 67 -1.61 -13.22 5.18
N GLY A 68 -2.88 -13.33 5.57
CA GLY A 68 -4.00 -13.49 4.65
C GLY A 68 -4.41 -12.21 3.94
N VAL A 69 -4.46 -11.07 4.65
CA VAL A 69 -5.08 -9.84 4.13
C VAL A 69 -4.42 -9.30 2.86
N VAL A 70 -3.13 -9.57 2.67
CA VAL A 70 -2.33 -9.09 1.53
C VAL A 70 -2.82 -9.66 0.20
N TRP A 71 -3.57 -10.76 0.25
CA TRP A 71 -4.12 -11.41 -0.93
C TRP A 71 -5.53 -10.93 -1.29
N LEU A 72 -6.13 -10.02 -0.51
CA LEU A 72 -7.40 -9.41 -0.91
C LEU A 72 -7.24 -8.64 -2.24
N PRO A 73 -8.25 -8.68 -3.14
CA PRO A 73 -9.58 -9.26 -2.96
C PRO A 73 -9.70 -10.74 -3.33
N ASP A 74 -8.61 -11.47 -3.62
CA ASP A 74 -8.64 -12.92 -3.83
C ASP A 74 -8.91 -13.63 -2.49
N GLU A 75 -10.18 -13.70 -2.10
CA GLU A 75 -10.64 -14.29 -0.84
C GLU A 75 -10.24 -15.75 -0.70
N THR A 76 -10.23 -16.49 -1.82
CA THR A 76 -9.83 -17.91 -1.83
C THR A 76 -8.36 -18.04 -1.42
N LYS A 77 -7.50 -17.21 -1.99
CA LYS A 77 -6.07 -17.21 -1.67
C LYS A 77 -5.81 -16.64 -0.28
N ALA A 78 -6.48 -15.54 0.10
CA ALA A 78 -6.39 -14.96 1.44
C ALA A 78 -6.74 -15.99 2.53
N ARG A 79 -7.86 -16.71 2.37
CA ARG A 79 -8.30 -17.79 3.27
C ARG A 79 -7.28 -18.92 3.33
N SER A 80 -6.81 -19.39 2.18
CA SER A 80 -5.83 -20.49 2.12
C SER A 80 -4.51 -20.13 2.83
N VAL A 81 -4.03 -18.90 2.68
CA VAL A 81 -2.78 -18.42 3.30
C VAL A 81 -2.95 -18.17 4.79
N ALA A 82 -4.09 -17.61 5.21
CA ALA A 82 -4.41 -17.42 6.63
C ALA A 82 -4.47 -18.76 7.37
N ILE A 83 -5.22 -19.75 6.87
CA ILE A 83 -5.31 -21.10 7.46
C ILE A 83 -3.94 -21.78 7.50
N ALA A 84 -3.18 -21.74 6.40
CA ALA A 84 -1.84 -22.30 6.38
C ALA A 84 -0.88 -21.62 7.38
N THR A 85 -1.11 -20.35 7.69
CA THR A 85 -0.32 -19.60 8.68
C THR A 85 -0.76 -19.92 10.11
N ALA A 86 -2.07 -20.06 10.38
CA ALA A 86 -2.58 -20.53 11.67
C ALA A 86 -2.02 -21.93 12.00
N LYS A 87 -2.03 -22.84 11.01
CA LYS A 87 -1.45 -24.18 11.12
C LYS A 87 0.04 -24.16 11.51
N LYS A 88 0.83 -23.27 10.88
CA LYS A 88 2.25 -23.09 11.23
C LYS A 88 2.47 -22.59 12.66
N ASN A 89 1.48 -21.91 13.23
CA ASN A 89 1.49 -21.43 14.61
C ASN A 89 0.80 -22.39 15.59
N GLY A 90 0.52 -23.64 15.19
CA GLY A 90 0.02 -24.70 16.07
C GLY A 90 -1.50 -24.82 16.13
N PHE A 91 -2.24 -24.14 15.25
CA PHE A 91 -3.69 -24.20 15.14
C PHE A 91 -4.09 -24.78 13.79
N ASP A 92 -4.15 -26.11 13.71
CA ASP A 92 -4.48 -26.87 12.51
C ASP A 92 -5.97 -27.20 12.50
N ASP A 93 -6.70 -26.72 11.49
CA ASP A 93 -8.15 -26.96 11.31
C ASP A 93 -8.48 -28.42 10.95
N ALA A 94 -7.45 -29.25 10.73
CA ALA A 94 -7.60 -30.70 10.66
C ALA A 94 -7.83 -31.36 12.05
N ASP A 95 -7.52 -30.68 13.15
CA ASP A 95 -7.89 -31.12 14.50
C ASP A 95 -9.38 -30.83 14.73
N PRO A 96 -10.21 -31.83 15.09
CA PRO A 96 -11.65 -31.63 15.27
C PRO A 96 -12.01 -30.66 16.41
N ASN A 97 -11.06 -30.27 17.27
CA ASN A 97 -11.29 -29.33 18.37
C ASN A 97 -10.79 -27.91 18.04
N ILE A 98 -10.14 -27.71 16.89
CA ILE A 98 -9.63 -26.41 16.46
C ILE A 98 -10.40 -25.95 15.22
N ASP A 99 -11.03 -24.78 15.31
CA ASP A 99 -11.70 -24.14 14.18
C ASP A 99 -10.95 -22.84 13.83
N VAL A 100 -10.63 -22.66 12.55
CA VAL A 100 -9.99 -21.45 12.02
C VAL A 100 -10.92 -20.86 10.97
N ASP A 101 -11.69 -19.87 11.40
CA ASP A 101 -12.59 -19.15 10.52
C ASP A 101 -11.90 -17.91 9.96
N VAL A 102 -12.11 -17.66 8.67
CA VAL A 102 -11.49 -16.56 7.94
C VAL A 102 -12.55 -15.94 7.06
N GLU A 103 -12.87 -14.70 7.35
CA GLU A 103 -13.91 -13.93 6.68
C GLU A 103 -13.42 -12.51 6.40
N ARG A 104 -14.02 -11.87 5.40
CA ARG A 104 -13.81 -10.43 5.16
C ARG A 104 -14.56 -9.67 6.25
N SER A 105 -13.97 -8.60 6.79
CA SER A 105 -14.66 -7.84 7.85
C SER A 105 -15.85 -7.06 7.28
N GLU A 106 -16.97 -7.05 8.01
CA GLU A 106 -18.14 -6.23 7.70
C GLU A 106 -17.87 -4.72 7.83
N THR A 107 -16.80 -4.34 8.54
CA THR A 107 -16.44 -2.94 8.80
C THR A 107 -15.57 -2.30 7.71
N GLY A 108 -15.07 -3.06 6.73
CA GLY A 108 -14.34 -2.48 5.60
C GLY A 108 -13.85 -3.46 4.52
N PRO A 109 -13.84 -3.05 3.24
CA PRO A 109 -13.54 -3.93 2.11
C PRO A 109 -12.08 -4.43 2.07
N ASN A 110 -11.16 -3.83 2.80
CA ASN A 110 -9.73 -4.20 2.79
C ASN A 110 -9.30 -4.92 4.06
N ARG A 111 -10.27 -5.44 4.82
CA ARG A 111 -10.04 -6.02 6.14
C ARG A 111 -10.35 -7.51 6.12
N LEU A 112 -9.47 -8.29 6.73
CA LEU A 112 -9.63 -9.72 6.95
C LEU A 112 -9.76 -9.95 8.45
N LYS A 113 -10.80 -10.67 8.86
CA LYS A 113 -10.97 -11.17 10.21
C LYS A 113 -10.60 -12.65 10.24
N VAL A 114 -9.80 -13.03 11.22
CA VAL A 114 -9.48 -14.43 11.52
C VAL A 114 -9.90 -14.72 12.94
N THR A 115 -10.72 -15.75 13.09
CA THR A 115 -11.16 -16.27 14.38
C THR A 115 -10.58 -17.67 14.58
N ILE A 116 -9.82 -17.86 15.65
CA ILE A 116 -9.34 -19.19 16.07
C ILE A 116 -10.13 -19.63 17.29
N ARG A 117 -10.77 -20.79 17.24
CA ARG A 117 -11.47 -21.43 18.36
C ARG A 117 -10.75 -22.71 18.76
N ASP A 118 -10.64 -22.93 20.06
CA ASP A 118 -10.13 -24.16 20.66
C ASP A 118 -11.18 -24.66 21.66
N GLU A 119 -11.84 -25.76 21.30
CA GLU A 119 -12.95 -26.34 22.07
C GLU A 119 -12.48 -27.27 23.19
N LYS A 120 -11.19 -27.62 23.23
CA LYS A 120 -10.62 -28.53 24.22
C LYS A 120 -9.40 -27.95 24.91
N VAL A 121 -9.57 -26.76 25.49
CA VAL A 121 -8.55 -26.24 26.40
C VAL A 121 -8.66 -26.97 27.73
N GLY A 122 -7.85 -28.02 27.86
CA GLY A 122 -7.76 -28.85 29.05
C GLY A 122 -7.15 -28.13 30.25
N SER A 123 -7.17 -28.80 31.40
CA SER A 123 -6.58 -28.33 32.64
C SER A 123 -5.96 -29.50 33.42
N PHE A 124 -4.90 -29.24 34.17
CA PHE A 124 -4.19 -30.28 34.91
C PHE A 124 -4.98 -30.71 36.16
N VAL A 125 -5.56 -29.79 36.93
CA VAL A 125 -6.29 -30.13 38.16
C VAL A 125 -7.80 -30.09 37.95
N PHE A 126 -8.32 -29.09 37.25
CA PHE A 126 -9.76 -28.90 37.08
C PHE A 126 -10.43 -30.05 36.31
N SER A 127 -9.80 -30.59 35.25
CA SER A 127 -10.32 -31.76 34.50
C SER A 127 -10.29 -33.04 35.35
N ASN A 128 -9.28 -33.22 36.21
CA ASN A 128 -9.17 -34.37 37.11
C ASN A 128 -10.14 -34.31 38.30
N LEU A 129 -10.72 -33.14 38.59
CA LEU A 129 -11.75 -32.94 39.61
C LEU A 129 -13.19 -32.95 39.05
N GLY A 130 -13.36 -33.39 37.79
CA GLY A 130 -14.66 -33.47 37.13
C GLY A 130 -15.11 -32.16 36.47
N GLY A 131 -14.21 -31.18 36.32
CA GLY A 131 -14.44 -30.01 35.48
C GLY A 131 -14.43 -30.36 33.99
N ASN A 132 -15.16 -29.59 33.19
CA ASN A 132 -15.21 -29.75 31.74
C ASN A 132 -14.09 -28.97 31.05
N ASP A 133 -13.74 -29.36 29.83
CA ASP A 133 -12.84 -28.57 28.99
C ASP A 133 -13.45 -27.18 28.69
N LEU A 134 -12.59 -26.18 28.55
CA LEU A 134 -13.00 -24.82 28.23
C LEU A 134 -12.95 -24.58 26.73
N ASN A 135 -13.97 -23.88 26.21
CA ASN A 135 -13.95 -23.32 24.87
C ASN A 135 -13.34 -21.91 24.93
N MET A 136 -12.26 -21.69 24.18
CA MET A 136 -11.64 -20.38 24.00
C MET A 136 -11.72 -19.97 22.54
N HIS A 137 -11.88 -18.67 22.29
CA HIS A 137 -11.73 -18.10 20.94
C HIS A 137 -10.92 -16.81 20.99
N ARG A 138 -10.20 -16.52 19.91
CA ARG A 138 -9.48 -15.25 19.71
C ARG A 138 -9.73 -14.74 18.31
N ASP A 139 -9.98 -13.45 18.23
CA ASP A 139 -10.20 -12.73 16.98
C ASP A 139 -8.99 -11.85 16.68
N ALA A 140 -8.67 -11.73 15.40
CA ALA A 140 -7.68 -10.81 14.89
C ALA A 140 -8.19 -10.16 13.61
N PHE A 141 -7.99 -8.86 13.50
CA PHE A 141 -8.37 -8.08 12.33
C PHE A 141 -7.12 -7.51 11.68
N ALA A 142 -7.00 -7.68 10.37
CA ALA A 142 -5.90 -7.16 9.59
C ALA A 142 -6.45 -6.30 8.46
N GLU A 143 -5.85 -5.14 8.19
CA GLU A 143 -6.21 -4.26 7.08
C GLU A 143 -5.08 -4.16 6.06
N TYR A 144 -5.40 -4.28 4.77
CA TYR A 144 -4.49 -3.97 3.68
C TYR A 144 -4.63 -2.51 3.28
N LEU A 145 -3.55 -1.75 3.43
CA LEU A 145 -3.50 -0.37 2.99
C LEU A 145 -3.18 -0.30 1.49
N LEU A 146 -3.92 0.58 0.82
CA LEU A 146 -3.77 0.81 -0.61
C LEU A 146 -2.42 1.44 -0.95
N PRO A 147 -1.96 1.31 -2.22
CA PRO A 147 -0.85 2.11 -2.72
C PRO A 147 -1.07 3.58 -2.39
N VAL A 148 0.01 4.23 -1.94
CA VAL A 148 0.00 5.67 -1.62
C VAL A 148 -0.48 6.47 -2.82
N ARG A 149 -1.23 7.55 -2.57
CA ARG A 149 -1.75 8.38 -3.66
C ARG A 149 -0.59 9.03 -4.38
N MET A 150 -0.47 8.79 -5.68
CA MET A 150 0.58 9.37 -6.53
C MET A 150 0.03 10.49 -7.40
N GLY A 151 0.69 11.65 -7.44
CA GLY A 151 0.18 12.83 -8.12
C GLY A 151 0.52 14.10 -7.36
N SER A 152 -0.48 14.97 -7.16
CA SER A 152 -0.36 16.25 -6.45
C SER A 152 -1.54 16.45 -5.48
N PRO A 153 -1.46 17.41 -4.53
CA PRO A 153 -2.61 17.81 -3.72
C PRO A 153 -3.75 18.45 -4.52
N GLU A 154 -3.57 18.64 -5.82
CA GLU A 154 -4.52 19.32 -6.68
C GLU A 154 -5.48 18.32 -7.32
N ASN A 155 -6.63 18.81 -7.76
CA ASN A 155 -7.62 18.03 -8.49
C ASN A 155 -7.31 17.92 -10.00
N HIS A 156 -6.05 18.11 -10.37
CA HIS A 156 -5.55 18.00 -11.72
C HIS A 156 -4.13 17.42 -11.74
N LEU A 157 -3.80 16.77 -12.83
CA LEU A 157 -2.48 16.22 -13.11
C LEU A 157 -2.00 16.74 -14.45
N GLY A 158 -0.76 17.20 -14.48
CA GLY A 158 -0.14 17.82 -15.64
C GLY A 158 -0.40 19.33 -15.68
N ASN A 159 0.20 20.00 -16.64
CA ASN A 159 0.07 21.44 -16.82
C ASN A 159 -1.36 21.83 -17.22
N ASP A 160 -1.89 22.93 -16.66
CA ASP A 160 -3.13 23.57 -17.13
C ASP A 160 -2.77 24.93 -17.75
N PRO A 161 -2.58 24.99 -19.09
CA PRO A 161 -2.26 26.24 -19.77
C PRO A 161 -3.35 27.31 -19.68
N THR A 162 -4.54 26.95 -19.17
CA THR A 162 -5.69 27.85 -19.03
C THR A 162 -5.88 28.38 -17.60
N ALA A 163 -5.12 27.88 -16.62
CA ALA A 163 -5.25 28.28 -15.22
C ALA A 163 -4.62 29.66 -14.96
N SER A 164 -5.42 30.61 -14.48
CA SER A 164 -4.94 31.92 -14.03
C SER A 164 -4.20 31.79 -12.68
N GLY A 165 -2.95 32.25 -12.61
CA GLY A 165 -2.17 32.30 -11.35
C GLY A 165 -1.05 31.28 -11.23
N TYR A 166 -0.92 30.34 -12.17
CA TYR A 166 0.29 29.53 -12.33
C TYR A 166 1.29 30.30 -13.21
N PRO A 167 2.62 30.21 -12.95
CA PRO A 167 3.59 30.64 -13.94
C PRO A 167 3.25 29.96 -15.26
N THR A 168 3.21 30.70 -16.36
CA THR A 168 2.90 30.15 -17.69
C THR A 168 3.70 28.87 -17.92
N GLY A 169 3.01 27.74 -18.06
CA GLY A 169 3.64 26.43 -18.28
C GLY A 169 4.03 25.62 -17.03
N ALA A 170 3.72 26.03 -15.80
CA ALA A 170 3.98 25.25 -14.59
C ALA A 170 2.91 24.15 -14.34
N PRO A 171 3.27 22.94 -13.89
CA PRO A 171 4.58 22.54 -13.37
C PRO A 171 5.61 22.11 -14.43
N ASN A 172 5.35 22.25 -15.73
CA ASN A 172 6.18 21.69 -16.82
C ASN A 172 6.18 20.15 -16.80
N LEU A 173 5.03 19.57 -16.44
CA LEU A 173 4.79 18.13 -16.35
C LEU A 173 3.53 17.81 -17.13
N TRP A 174 3.51 16.65 -17.77
CA TRP A 174 2.37 16.11 -18.49
C TRP A 174 2.21 14.64 -18.13
N ALA A 175 0.97 14.15 -18.07
CA ALA A 175 0.74 12.72 -18.12
C ALA A 175 1.10 12.23 -19.52
N SER A 176 1.61 10.99 -19.61
CA SER A 176 2.10 10.45 -20.89
C SER A 176 1.67 9.01 -21.07
N ILE A 177 1.54 8.58 -22.31
CA ILE A 177 1.39 7.16 -22.65
C ILE A 177 2.04 6.86 -24.00
N SER A 178 2.83 5.78 -24.05
CA SER A 178 3.51 5.38 -25.28
C SER A 178 2.66 4.49 -26.16
N GLY A 179 2.90 4.55 -27.47
CA GLY A 179 2.38 3.60 -28.43
C GLY A 179 2.95 2.18 -28.22
N PRO A 180 2.22 1.13 -28.67
CA PRO A 180 2.64 -0.26 -28.46
C PRO A 180 3.99 -0.64 -29.09
N ASN A 181 4.43 0.07 -30.13
CA ASN A 181 5.69 -0.22 -30.84
C ASN A 181 6.77 0.84 -30.56
N THR A 182 6.63 1.63 -29.49
CA THR A 182 7.63 2.62 -29.08
C THR A 182 8.79 1.92 -28.40
N ASP A 183 10.04 2.29 -28.67
CA ASP A 183 11.19 1.60 -28.07
C ASP A 183 11.15 1.72 -26.54
N TYR A 184 11.56 0.64 -25.86
CA TYR A 184 11.52 0.52 -24.40
C TYR A 184 12.31 1.62 -23.68
N GLY A 185 13.46 2.02 -24.25
CA GLY A 185 14.30 3.12 -23.77
C GLY A 185 13.80 4.53 -24.08
N ASN A 186 12.51 4.70 -24.35
CA ASN A 186 11.91 6.02 -24.34
C ASN A 186 11.13 6.28 -23.04
N GLY A 187 11.24 5.41 -22.03
CA GLY A 187 10.78 5.77 -20.68
C GLY A 187 9.36 5.38 -20.28
N ASP A 188 8.74 4.44 -20.99
CA ASP A 188 7.45 3.83 -20.60
C ASP A 188 7.56 2.30 -20.70
N PRO A 189 7.78 1.59 -19.58
CA PRO A 189 8.00 0.15 -19.59
C PRO A 189 6.69 -0.64 -19.70
N TYR A 190 5.54 0.00 -19.45
CA TYR A 190 4.25 -0.69 -19.31
C TYR A 190 3.39 -0.63 -20.57
N SER A 191 3.46 0.44 -21.37
CA SER A 191 2.58 0.58 -22.55
C SER A 191 3.19 0.00 -23.83
N THR A 192 4.52 -0.11 -23.90
CA THR A 192 5.22 -0.68 -25.06
C THR A 192 5.25 -2.21 -25.01
N LYS A 193 4.86 -2.86 -26.11
CA LYS A 193 4.94 -4.32 -26.28
C LYS A 193 6.37 -4.82 -26.49
N LEU A 194 7.30 -3.91 -26.77
CA LEU A 194 8.70 -4.24 -26.96
C LEU A 194 9.45 -4.43 -25.63
N GLY A 195 8.80 -4.08 -24.51
CA GLY A 195 9.33 -4.21 -23.16
C GLY A 195 8.85 -5.46 -22.42
N PRO A 196 9.62 -5.97 -21.45
CA PRO A 196 9.24 -7.15 -20.67
C PRO A 196 8.12 -6.89 -19.65
N GLU A 197 7.88 -5.65 -19.22
CA GLU A 197 6.81 -5.29 -18.27
C GLU A 197 5.49 -4.89 -18.94
N TYR A 198 5.35 -5.08 -20.26
CA TYR A 198 4.15 -4.71 -21.00
C TYR A 198 2.85 -5.17 -20.32
N ARG A 199 1.86 -4.27 -20.26
CA ARG A 199 0.50 -4.56 -19.84
C ARG A 199 -0.52 -3.91 -20.78
N ASN A 200 -1.58 -4.63 -21.07
CA ASN A 200 -2.58 -4.24 -22.07
C ASN A 200 -3.61 -3.20 -21.58
N TRP A 201 -3.62 -2.86 -20.29
CA TRP A 201 -4.58 -1.95 -19.68
C TRP A 201 -4.04 -0.54 -19.44
N GLY A 202 -2.78 -0.26 -19.78
CA GLY A 202 -2.20 1.09 -19.73
C GLY A 202 -2.07 1.63 -18.30
N TYR A 203 -2.56 2.83 -18.03
CA TYR A 203 -2.48 3.50 -16.71
C TYR A 203 -3.86 3.73 -16.11
N LEU A 204 -3.96 3.63 -14.79
CA LEU A 204 -5.21 3.88 -14.05
C LEU A 204 -5.07 5.13 -13.18
N TYR A 205 -6.05 6.03 -13.35
CA TYR A 205 -6.21 7.24 -12.57
C TYR A 205 -7.45 7.08 -11.69
N ILE A 206 -7.36 7.53 -10.45
CA ILE A 206 -8.44 7.49 -9.47
C ILE A 206 -8.96 8.90 -9.25
N ILE A 207 -10.27 9.06 -9.37
CA ILE A 207 -11.02 10.24 -8.98
C ILE A 207 -11.74 9.87 -7.68
N ASP A 208 -11.19 10.31 -6.55
CA ASP A 208 -11.73 10.03 -5.22
C ASP A 208 -12.74 11.13 -4.86
N VAL A 209 -14.02 10.77 -4.90
CA VAL A 209 -15.14 11.69 -4.70
C VAL A 209 -15.47 11.76 -3.21
N PRO A 210 -15.27 12.93 -2.56
CA PRO A 210 -15.59 13.09 -1.15
C PRO A 210 -17.11 13.17 -0.92
N GLN A 211 -17.54 12.89 0.31
CA GLN A 211 -18.95 13.02 0.72
C GLN A 211 -19.54 14.41 0.38
N ALA A 212 -18.75 15.47 0.53
CA ALA A 212 -19.16 16.84 0.23
C ALA A 212 -19.47 17.08 -1.26
N ALA A 213 -18.99 16.23 -2.17
CA ALA A 213 -19.22 16.32 -3.61
C ALA A 213 -20.42 15.49 -4.09
N VAL A 214 -21.03 14.68 -3.21
CA VAL A 214 -22.24 13.89 -3.53
C VAL A 214 -23.40 14.81 -3.92
N GLY A 215 -24.13 14.44 -4.97
CA GLY A 215 -25.24 15.22 -5.52
C GLY A 215 -24.82 16.47 -6.31
N ARG A 216 -23.52 16.79 -6.39
CA ARG A 216 -23.00 17.89 -7.22
C ARG A 216 -22.62 17.39 -8.61
N THR A 217 -22.57 18.29 -9.59
CA THR A 217 -22.11 17.92 -10.94
C THR A 217 -20.59 17.90 -10.96
N LEU A 218 -20.01 16.77 -11.36
CA LEU A 218 -18.58 16.61 -11.58
C LEU A 218 -18.27 16.57 -13.08
N ASN A 219 -17.19 17.23 -13.48
CA ASN A 219 -16.62 17.15 -14.83
C ASN A 219 -15.23 16.52 -14.74
N LEU A 220 -15.01 15.46 -15.51
CA LEU A 220 -13.69 14.92 -15.81
C LEU A 220 -13.27 15.40 -17.20
N ASP A 221 -12.25 16.26 -17.25
CA ASP A 221 -11.75 16.86 -18.48
C ASP A 221 -10.33 16.39 -18.79
N ILE A 222 -9.98 16.33 -20.08
CA ILE A 222 -8.66 16.00 -20.58
C ILE A 222 -8.19 17.15 -21.48
N TYR A 223 -6.98 17.65 -21.26
CA TYR A 223 -6.33 18.65 -22.10
C TYR A 223 -5.40 17.97 -23.11
N ASP A 224 -5.40 18.48 -24.34
CA ASP A 224 -4.57 17.95 -25.45
C ASP A 224 -4.75 16.44 -25.63
N ALA A 225 -6.00 15.96 -25.54
CA ALA A 225 -6.30 14.52 -25.52
C ALA A 225 -5.86 13.78 -26.81
N GLY A 226 -5.71 14.52 -27.92
CA GLY A 226 -5.29 13.99 -29.21
C GLY A 226 -3.80 14.11 -29.43
N PHE A 227 -3.24 13.13 -30.13
CA PHE A 227 -1.84 13.14 -30.54
C PHE A 227 -1.63 14.00 -31.79
N TYR A 228 -0.63 14.91 -31.75
CA TYR A 228 -0.27 15.77 -32.88
C TYR A 228 1.24 15.87 -33.07
N GLN A 229 1.80 15.29 -34.13
CA GLN A 229 3.24 15.35 -34.38
C GLN A 229 3.78 16.79 -34.37
N ARG A 230 4.81 17.06 -33.54
CA ARG A 230 5.44 18.39 -33.39
C ARG A 230 6.90 18.38 -33.86
N ALA A 231 7.25 19.28 -34.79
CA ALA A 231 8.57 19.33 -35.45
C ALA A 231 9.75 19.81 -34.57
N SER A 232 9.50 20.23 -33.32
CA SER A 232 10.53 20.69 -32.37
C SER A 232 10.23 20.19 -30.98
N TYR A 233 10.12 18.86 -30.83
CA TYR A 233 9.52 18.21 -29.66
C TYR A 233 10.15 18.63 -28.32
N ALA A 234 11.47 18.79 -28.22
CA ALA A 234 12.13 19.27 -26.99
C ALA A 234 11.82 20.75 -26.63
N ASN A 235 11.19 21.52 -27.51
CA ASN A 235 10.97 22.97 -27.35
C ASN A 235 9.49 23.38 -27.41
N VAL A 236 8.57 22.41 -27.36
CA VAL A 236 7.12 22.65 -27.32
C VAL A 236 6.51 21.88 -26.18
N GLU A 237 5.47 22.44 -25.56
CA GLU A 237 4.90 21.97 -24.29
C GLU A 237 4.62 20.46 -24.20
N THR A 238 3.70 19.92 -25.01
CA THR A 238 3.32 18.49 -25.00
C THR A 238 4.12 17.62 -25.97
N ALA A 239 5.17 18.15 -26.61
CA ALA A 239 6.23 17.38 -27.32
C ALA A 239 5.86 16.08 -28.08
N ASP A 240 4.65 15.96 -28.61
CA ASP A 240 4.16 14.75 -29.27
C ASP A 240 5.04 14.38 -30.47
N TYR A 241 5.46 13.11 -30.55
CA TYR A 241 6.26 12.58 -31.63
C TYR A 241 5.82 11.16 -32.03
N GLY A 242 6.03 10.78 -33.29
CA GLY A 242 5.68 9.47 -33.83
C GLY A 242 4.20 9.31 -34.17
N SER A 243 3.57 8.25 -33.68
CA SER A 243 2.16 7.94 -33.90
C SER A 243 1.64 7.12 -32.73
N VAL A 244 0.44 7.42 -32.24
CA VAL A 244 -0.24 6.62 -31.21
C VAL A 244 -1.74 6.86 -31.25
N ASN A 245 -2.52 5.80 -31.01
CA ASN A 245 -3.94 5.91 -30.72
C ASN A 245 -4.12 5.83 -29.20
N THR A 246 -5.04 6.60 -28.63
CA THR A 246 -5.28 6.62 -27.18
C THR A 246 -6.75 6.46 -26.86
N GLN A 247 -7.07 5.56 -25.94
CA GLN A 247 -8.39 5.44 -25.34
C GLN A 247 -8.37 6.00 -23.92
N PHE A 248 -9.35 6.84 -23.62
CA PHE A 248 -9.67 7.29 -22.26
C PHE A 248 -11.06 6.77 -21.91
N GLU A 249 -11.25 6.21 -20.72
CA GLU A 249 -12.55 5.69 -20.30
C GLU A 249 -12.74 5.82 -18.81
N LEU A 250 -13.94 6.23 -18.40
CA LEU A 250 -14.33 6.32 -16.99
C LEU A 250 -15.19 5.12 -16.58
N PHE A 251 -14.96 4.62 -15.38
CA PHE A 251 -15.68 3.54 -14.74
C PHE A 251 -16.18 4.00 -13.36
N GLN A 252 -17.37 3.56 -13.00
CA GLN A 252 -17.99 3.84 -11.71
C GLN A 252 -17.35 3.01 -10.57
N PRO A 253 -17.48 3.45 -9.30
CA PRO A 253 -17.01 2.70 -8.15
C PRO A 253 -17.78 1.38 -7.98
N ASP A 254 -17.17 0.45 -7.25
CA ASP A 254 -17.73 -0.82 -6.81
C ASP A 254 -17.35 -1.13 -5.35
N ASP A 255 -17.67 -2.35 -4.91
CA ASP A 255 -17.47 -2.82 -3.54
C ASP A 255 -16.05 -3.35 -3.28
N THR A 256 -15.15 -3.23 -4.27
CA THR A 256 -13.75 -3.64 -4.24
C THR A 256 -12.81 -2.45 -4.49
N PRO A 257 -12.91 -1.35 -3.71
CA PRO A 257 -12.14 -0.11 -3.94
C PRO A 257 -10.62 -0.27 -3.78
N ALA A 258 -10.15 -1.45 -3.35
CA ALA A 258 -8.74 -1.80 -3.33
C ALA A 258 -8.18 -2.38 -4.63
N ASN A 259 -9.04 -2.77 -5.56
CA ASN A 259 -8.66 -3.43 -6.78
C ASN A 259 -9.16 -2.69 -8.03
N PRO A 260 -8.68 -1.48 -8.34
CA PRO A 260 -9.10 -0.73 -9.53
C PRO A 260 -9.09 -1.46 -10.89
N GLN A 261 -8.40 -2.60 -10.96
CA GLN A 261 -8.32 -3.44 -12.14
C GLN A 261 -9.58 -4.27 -12.40
N ASP A 262 -10.41 -4.57 -11.39
CA ASP A 262 -11.70 -5.22 -11.65
C ASP A 262 -12.74 -4.22 -12.20
N ASN A 263 -12.62 -2.92 -11.88
CA ASN A 263 -13.52 -1.91 -12.45
C ASN A 263 -13.48 -1.87 -13.98
N ILE A 264 -12.32 -2.17 -14.56
CA ILE A 264 -12.09 -2.16 -16.01
C ILE A 264 -12.45 -3.49 -16.69
N ASP A 265 -12.87 -4.52 -15.93
CA ASP A 265 -13.37 -5.76 -16.49
C ASP A 265 -14.76 -5.52 -17.13
N PRO A 266 -14.93 -5.78 -18.44
CA PRO A 266 -16.22 -5.66 -19.09
C PRO A 266 -17.34 -6.47 -18.42
N ALA A 267 -17.03 -7.58 -17.74
CA ALA A 267 -18.00 -8.42 -17.02
C ALA A 267 -18.70 -7.67 -15.87
N ASN A 268 -18.02 -6.69 -15.26
CA ASN A 268 -18.55 -5.95 -14.11
C ASN A 268 -19.49 -4.81 -14.50
N ASN A 269 -19.57 -4.47 -15.80
CA ASN A 269 -20.52 -3.49 -16.34
C ASN A 269 -20.45 -2.10 -15.66
N LEU A 270 -19.25 -1.67 -15.31
CA LEU A 270 -18.98 -0.42 -14.58
C LEU A 270 -18.64 0.77 -15.50
N SER A 271 -18.53 0.54 -16.81
CA SER A 271 -18.22 1.58 -17.80
C SER A 271 -19.27 2.71 -17.82
N MET A 272 -18.81 3.95 -17.92
CA MET A 272 -19.65 5.15 -18.00
C MET A 272 -20.11 5.51 -19.42
N VAL A 273 -19.81 4.67 -20.41
CA VAL A 273 -20.29 4.86 -21.78
C VAL A 273 -21.82 4.91 -21.81
N GLY A 274 -22.37 6.02 -22.31
CA GLY A 274 -23.81 6.25 -22.36
C GLY A 274 -24.48 6.52 -21.01
N ARG A 275 -23.71 6.60 -19.92
CA ARG A 275 -24.21 6.88 -18.55
C ARG A 275 -23.85 8.27 -18.04
N CYS A 276 -23.02 9.01 -18.77
CA CYS A 276 -22.67 10.37 -18.41
C CYS A 276 -23.80 11.36 -18.73
N ASN A 277 -23.93 12.39 -17.91
CA ASN A 277 -24.90 13.47 -18.06
C ASN A 277 -24.63 14.32 -19.31
N GLY A 278 -25.70 14.86 -19.88
CA GLY A 278 -25.65 15.80 -21.01
C GLY A 278 -25.08 15.21 -22.30
N GLY A 279 -25.11 13.88 -22.46
CA GLY A 279 -24.58 13.21 -23.65
C GLY A 279 -23.06 13.22 -23.76
N THR A 280 -22.35 13.50 -22.67
CA THR A 280 -20.87 13.37 -22.66
C THR A 280 -20.46 11.89 -22.82
N PRO A 281 -19.32 11.57 -23.44
CA PRO A 281 -19.15 10.23 -24.00
C PRO A 281 -18.89 9.10 -23.00
N GLY A 282 -18.22 9.37 -21.87
CA GLY A 282 -17.74 8.35 -20.93
C GLY A 282 -16.53 7.55 -21.43
N ARG A 283 -16.28 7.56 -22.75
CA ARG A 283 -15.11 7.01 -23.42
C ARG A 283 -14.72 7.85 -24.62
N PHE A 284 -13.43 8.15 -24.76
CA PHE A 284 -12.84 8.64 -25.99
C PHE A 284 -11.96 7.55 -26.63
N ARG A 285 -12.04 7.40 -27.95
CA ARG A 285 -11.07 6.65 -28.76
C ARG A 285 -10.50 7.62 -29.78
N ILE A 286 -9.32 8.16 -29.50
CA ILE A 286 -8.73 9.22 -30.28
C ILE A 286 -7.65 8.60 -31.17
N ALA A 287 -7.88 8.68 -32.47
CA ALA A 287 -6.89 8.26 -33.46
C ALA A 287 -5.73 9.26 -33.49
N LYS A 288 -4.56 8.82 -33.96
CA LYS A 288 -3.46 9.75 -34.28
C LYS A 288 -3.97 10.88 -35.21
N GLU A 289 -3.58 12.12 -34.92
CA GLU A 289 -3.95 13.30 -35.72
C GLU A 289 -5.47 13.50 -35.88
N ALA A 290 -6.27 13.04 -34.90
CA ALA A 290 -7.70 13.36 -34.84
C ALA A 290 -7.94 14.87 -34.88
N ASP A 291 -9.16 15.31 -35.26
CA ASP A 291 -9.46 16.71 -35.59
C ASP A 291 -8.81 17.74 -34.61
N PRO A 292 -7.79 18.50 -35.06
CA PRO A 292 -7.10 19.47 -34.21
C PRO A 292 -8.00 20.61 -33.73
N ALA A 293 -9.13 20.86 -34.38
CA ALA A 293 -10.10 21.85 -33.90
C ALA A 293 -10.78 21.41 -32.60
N ILE A 294 -10.77 20.11 -32.28
CA ILE A 294 -11.47 19.55 -31.12
C ILE A 294 -10.50 19.31 -29.96
N TYR A 295 -9.40 18.60 -30.20
CA TYR A 295 -8.56 18.08 -29.12
C TYR A 295 -7.25 18.84 -28.92
N LYS A 296 -6.67 19.43 -29.97
CA LYS A 296 -5.35 20.06 -29.89
C LYS A 296 -5.37 21.29 -29.00
N ASN A 297 -4.54 21.30 -27.95
CA ASN A 297 -4.41 22.40 -26.99
C ASN A 297 -5.77 22.85 -26.41
N LYS A 298 -6.68 21.90 -26.16
CA LYS A 298 -8.03 22.18 -25.65
C LYS A 298 -8.40 21.23 -24.53
N TRP A 299 -9.13 21.75 -23.56
CA TRP A 299 -9.85 20.95 -22.57
C TRP A 299 -11.13 20.37 -23.20
N VAL A 300 -11.26 19.05 -23.18
CA VAL A 300 -12.46 18.32 -23.61
C VAL A 300 -13.01 17.51 -22.45
N THR A 301 -14.34 17.49 -22.28
CA THR A 301 -14.99 16.74 -21.19
C THR A 301 -15.20 15.28 -21.58
N LEU A 302 -14.51 14.36 -20.89
CA LEU A 302 -14.69 12.91 -21.05
C LEU A 302 -16.05 12.47 -20.52
N CYS A 303 -16.38 12.88 -19.29
CA CYS A 303 -17.62 12.54 -18.65
C CYS A 303 -18.05 13.65 -17.69
N ARG A 304 -19.32 14.01 -17.77
CA ARG A 304 -20.03 14.78 -16.75
C ARG A 304 -20.93 13.82 -15.98
N PHE A 305 -20.90 13.82 -14.66
CA PHE A 305 -21.74 12.92 -13.87
C PHE A 305 -22.11 13.53 -12.52
N THR A 306 -23.10 12.94 -11.85
CA THR A 306 -23.56 13.36 -10.52
C THR A 306 -23.50 12.14 -9.60
N PRO A 307 -22.47 12.01 -8.75
CA PRO A 307 -22.32 10.85 -7.88
C PRO A 307 -23.41 10.83 -6.81
N SER A 308 -24.01 9.66 -6.59
CA SER A 308 -25.02 9.40 -5.56
C SER A 308 -24.41 8.99 -4.21
N ALA A 309 -23.13 8.64 -4.20
CA ALA A 309 -22.36 8.22 -3.03
C ALA A 309 -20.88 8.65 -3.20
N PRO A 310 -20.12 8.79 -2.10
CA PRO A 310 -18.67 8.95 -2.19
C PRO A 310 -18.06 7.66 -2.75
N GLY A 311 -16.86 7.77 -3.33
CA GLY A 311 -16.19 6.59 -3.86
C GLY A 311 -15.11 6.90 -4.90
N LYS A 312 -14.40 5.85 -5.29
CA LYS A 312 -13.27 5.92 -6.22
C LYS A 312 -13.73 5.56 -7.61
N TRP A 313 -13.79 6.57 -8.47
CA TRP A 313 -14.05 6.40 -9.89
C TRP A 313 -12.73 6.14 -10.60
N ILE A 314 -12.72 5.19 -11.54
CA ILE A 314 -11.48 4.76 -12.21
C ILE A 314 -11.48 5.29 -13.63
N MET A 315 -10.47 6.08 -14.01
CA MET A 315 -10.20 6.43 -15.39
C MET A 315 -9.05 5.59 -15.93
N GLN A 316 -9.32 4.80 -16.97
CA GLN A 316 -8.32 4.05 -17.70
C GLN A 316 -7.80 4.89 -18.88
N VAL A 317 -6.48 4.91 -19.05
CA VAL A 317 -5.82 5.41 -20.26
C VAL A 317 -4.99 4.30 -20.87
N LYS A 318 -5.26 3.92 -22.11
CA LYS A 318 -4.51 2.86 -22.81
C LYS A 318 -4.25 3.18 -24.28
N SER A 319 -3.15 2.64 -24.80
CA SER A 319 -2.72 2.75 -26.20
C SER A 319 -2.70 1.42 -26.94
N SER A 320 -2.96 0.32 -26.22
CA SER A 320 -3.03 -1.04 -26.75
C SER A 320 -4.33 -1.73 -26.33
N ALA A 321 -4.67 -2.84 -26.98
CA ALA A 321 -5.91 -3.59 -26.75
C ALA A 321 -7.16 -2.69 -26.78
N ILE A 322 -7.17 -1.71 -27.67
CA ILE A 322 -8.33 -0.85 -27.92
C ILE A 322 -9.24 -1.61 -28.89
N PRO A 323 -10.50 -1.88 -28.54
CA PRO A 323 -11.37 -2.67 -29.40
C PRO A 323 -11.47 -2.07 -30.80
N THR A 324 -11.36 -2.93 -31.81
CA THR A 324 -11.39 -2.61 -33.25
C THR A 324 -10.23 -1.75 -33.78
N ILE A 325 -9.24 -1.40 -32.96
CA ILE A 325 -8.06 -0.63 -33.37
C ILE A 325 -6.84 -1.54 -33.26
N PRO A 326 -6.15 -1.85 -34.36
CA PRO A 326 -4.91 -2.62 -34.30
C PRO A 326 -3.85 -1.91 -33.46
N ASP A 327 -3.14 -2.69 -32.63
CA ASP A 327 -2.04 -2.16 -31.84
C ASP A 327 -0.89 -1.75 -32.77
N GLY A 328 -0.42 -0.52 -32.59
CA GLY A 328 0.68 0.01 -33.37
C GLY A 328 0.94 1.49 -33.07
N GLY A 329 2.03 2.00 -33.63
CA GLY A 329 2.52 3.33 -33.34
C GLY A 329 3.77 3.31 -32.46
N ASN A 330 4.72 4.15 -32.82
CA ASN A 330 6.04 4.31 -32.17
C ASN A 330 6.17 5.66 -31.46
N GLY A 331 5.04 6.32 -31.20
CA GLY A 331 4.98 7.64 -30.59
C GLY A 331 4.57 7.62 -29.13
N TRP A 332 4.20 8.79 -28.64
CA TRP A 332 3.65 9.01 -27.30
C TRP A 332 2.67 10.16 -27.34
N ASN A 333 1.62 10.05 -26.52
CA ASN A 333 0.59 11.08 -26.36
C ASN A 333 0.73 11.70 -24.98
N GLN A 334 0.81 13.02 -24.92
CA GLN A 334 0.97 13.77 -23.68
C GLN A 334 -0.23 14.66 -23.44
N PHE A 335 -0.78 14.57 -22.23
CA PHE A 335 -2.04 15.19 -21.88
C PHE A 335 -2.05 15.64 -20.42
N SER A 336 -3.07 16.42 -20.06
CA SER A 336 -3.38 16.73 -18.66
C SER A 336 -4.79 16.30 -18.34
N VAL A 337 -5.06 16.03 -17.07
CA VAL A 337 -6.35 15.53 -16.59
C VAL A 337 -6.80 16.41 -15.43
N ARG A 338 -8.09 16.74 -15.35
CA ARG A 338 -8.65 17.39 -14.17
C ARG A 338 -10.05 16.89 -13.84
N ALA A 339 -10.36 16.84 -12.56
CA ALA A 339 -11.68 16.50 -12.05
C ALA A 339 -12.22 17.67 -11.22
N ARG A 340 -13.37 18.23 -11.59
CA ARG A 340 -13.94 19.41 -10.92
C ARG A 340 -15.37 19.17 -10.48
N SER A 341 -15.68 19.44 -9.22
CA SER A 341 -17.03 19.47 -8.69
C SER A 341 -17.61 20.88 -8.76
N SER A 342 -18.89 21.00 -9.14
CA SER A 342 -19.61 22.27 -9.17
C SER A 342 -19.77 22.85 -7.76
N GLY A 343 -19.50 24.14 -7.57
CA GLY A 343 -19.68 24.85 -6.29
C GLY A 343 -18.36 25.10 -5.55
N SER A 344 -18.45 25.66 -4.35
CA SER A 344 -17.31 26.16 -3.56
C SER A 344 -16.84 25.21 -2.45
N GLY A 345 -17.26 23.94 -2.45
CA GLY A 345 -16.80 22.95 -1.47
C GLY A 345 -15.65 22.08 -1.99
N ASP A 346 -15.28 21.08 -1.19
CA ASP A 346 -14.15 20.18 -1.47
C ASP A 346 -14.20 19.59 -2.89
N GLN A 347 -13.07 19.72 -3.58
CA GLN A 347 -12.87 19.14 -4.90
C GLN A 347 -12.50 17.66 -4.78
N PRO A 348 -12.81 16.83 -5.79
CA PRO A 348 -12.35 15.45 -5.82
C PRO A 348 -10.83 15.40 -5.88
N ALA A 349 -10.22 14.42 -5.21
CA ALA A 349 -8.80 14.16 -5.37
C ALA A 349 -8.56 13.39 -6.68
N LEU A 350 -7.46 13.72 -7.37
CA LEU A 350 -7.04 13.04 -8.60
C LEU A 350 -5.61 12.52 -8.41
N TYR A 351 -5.45 11.21 -8.52
CA TYR A 351 -4.16 10.54 -8.36
C TYR A 351 -4.09 9.27 -9.21
N THR A 352 -2.95 8.60 -9.28
CA THR A 352 -2.82 7.33 -10.00
C THR A 352 -2.71 6.13 -9.07
N PHE A 353 -3.04 4.95 -9.60
CA PHE A 353 -2.96 3.70 -8.88
C PHE A 353 -1.61 3.01 -9.13
N GLY A 354 -0.74 2.99 -8.12
CA GLY A 354 0.51 2.22 -8.07
C GLY A 354 1.67 2.79 -8.91
N ASP A 355 1.38 3.42 -10.04
CA ASP A 355 2.37 4.00 -10.94
C ASP A 355 1.81 5.16 -11.76
N ILE A 356 2.71 5.97 -12.33
CA ILE A 356 2.37 7.14 -13.14
C ILE A 356 3.40 7.31 -14.26
N SER A 357 2.94 7.47 -15.50
CA SER A 357 3.80 7.87 -16.61
C SER A 357 3.70 9.37 -16.85
N LEU A 358 4.87 9.98 -16.87
CA LEU A 358 5.02 11.42 -16.91
C LEU A 358 5.99 11.82 -18.01
N PHE A 359 5.78 13.02 -18.52
CA PHE A 359 6.76 13.73 -19.32
C PHE A 359 7.05 15.08 -18.67
N ASN A 360 8.24 15.22 -18.12
CA ASN A 360 8.73 16.49 -17.61
C ASN A 360 9.46 17.22 -18.73
N ASN A 361 9.07 18.46 -19.04
CA ASN A 361 9.58 19.17 -20.20
C ASN A 361 9.70 20.66 -19.95
N LEU A 362 10.93 21.17 -20.03
CA LEU A 362 11.28 22.56 -19.75
C LEU A 362 11.68 23.25 -21.07
N PRO A 363 10.72 23.53 -21.97
CA PRO A 363 11.01 23.97 -23.32
C PRO A 363 11.75 25.31 -23.33
N GLY A 364 12.77 25.42 -24.17
CA GLY A 364 13.58 26.62 -24.37
C GLY A 364 14.51 26.97 -23.20
N ARG A 365 14.58 26.15 -22.14
CA ARG A 365 15.43 26.44 -20.98
C ARG A 365 16.85 25.89 -21.15
N SER A 366 17.83 26.66 -20.70
CA SER A 366 19.25 26.25 -20.65
C SER A 366 19.94 26.79 -19.38
N GLY A 367 21.17 26.37 -19.12
CA GLY A 367 21.93 26.73 -17.92
C GLY A 367 21.62 25.85 -16.70
N ASN A 368 21.51 26.46 -15.52
CA ASN A 368 21.20 25.77 -14.27
C ASN A 368 19.72 25.96 -13.95
N ILE A 369 18.95 24.86 -13.97
CA ILE A 369 17.49 24.88 -13.84
C ILE A 369 17.08 23.90 -12.74
N ASN A 370 16.10 24.28 -11.95
CA ASN A 370 15.44 23.40 -10.99
C ASN A 370 13.97 23.26 -11.38
N ALA A 371 13.44 22.05 -11.28
CA ALA A 371 12.01 21.78 -11.40
C ALA A 371 11.58 20.83 -10.29
N SER A 372 10.49 21.15 -9.60
CA SER A 372 9.96 20.35 -8.49
C SER A 372 8.57 19.87 -8.85
N PHE A 373 8.33 18.58 -8.64
CA PHE A 373 7.09 17.91 -8.96
C PHE A 373 6.60 17.16 -7.73
N TYR A 374 5.30 17.21 -7.47
CA TYR A 374 4.70 16.32 -6.48
C TYR A 374 4.85 14.86 -6.91
N LEU A 375 5.00 13.98 -5.93
CA LEU A 375 5.25 12.56 -6.12
C LEU A 375 4.11 11.74 -5.53
N ALA A 376 4.01 11.74 -4.19
CA ALA A 376 3.05 10.91 -3.47
C ALA A 376 2.70 11.49 -2.11
N GLU A 377 1.47 11.21 -1.65
CA GLU A 377 0.99 11.53 -0.32
C GLU A 377 1.37 10.41 0.65
N ILE A 378 2.26 10.70 1.61
CA ILE A 378 2.69 9.75 2.63
C ILE A 378 2.12 10.21 3.97
N SER A 379 0.98 9.63 4.36
CA SER A 379 0.32 9.92 5.63
C SER A 379 1.20 9.55 6.84
N GLN A 380 0.97 10.24 7.96
CA GLN A 380 1.65 10.00 9.24
C GLN A 380 1.54 8.55 9.74
N ILE A 381 0.52 7.79 9.30
CA ILE A 381 0.38 6.35 9.63
C ILE A 381 1.58 5.51 9.16
N HIS A 382 2.35 6.01 8.20
CA HIS A 382 3.56 5.37 7.69
C HIS A 382 4.83 5.76 8.46
N ALA A 383 4.73 6.50 9.58
CA ALA A 383 5.88 6.80 10.43
C ALA A 383 6.61 5.52 10.89
N GLY A 384 7.95 5.54 10.83
CA GLY A 384 8.78 4.37 11.13
C GLY A 384 8.87 3.31 10.02
N LYS A 385 8.12 3.46 8.92
CA LYS A 385 8.14 2.51 7.80
C LYS A 385 9.18 2.90 6.75
N THR A 386 9.37 2.04 5.74
CA THR A 386 10.26 2.32 4.61
C THR A 386 9.45 2.70 3.39
N LEU A 387 9.60 3.93 2.90
CA LEU A 387 9.10 4.35 1.60
C LEU A 387 10.03 3.81 0.51
N GLU A 388 9.49 3.08 -0.46
CA GLU A 388 10.18 2.68 -1.68
C GLU A 388 9.58 3.44 -2.88
N ILE A 389 10.46 4.15 -3.59
CA ILE A 389 10.15 4.87 -4.81
C ILE A 389 10.97 4.24 -5.92
N SER A 390 10.36 3.96 -7.07
CA SER A 390 11.10 3.51 -8.25
C SER A 390 10.85 4.46 -9.41
N LEU A 391 11.91 4.87 -10.09
CA LEU A 391 11.85 5.71 -11.29
C LEU A 391 12.41 4.91 -12.46
N PHE A 392 11.63 4.72 -13.52
CA PHE A 392 12.10 4.12 -14.77
C PHE A 392 12.65 5.20 -15.69
N ASP A 393 13.81 4.93 -16.28
CA ASP A 393 14.46 5.80 -17.26
C ASP A 393 14.78 7.24 -16.78
N PRO A 394 15.06 7.51 -15.48
CA PRO A 394 15.25 8.88 -15.04
C PRO A 394 16.57 9.46 -15.55
N GLY A 395 16.50 10.73 -15.96
CA GLY A 395 17.65 11.55 -16.31
C GLY A 395 17.98 11.57 -17.79
N ASP A 396 17.05 11.20 -18.66
CA ASP A 396 17.29 11.34 -20.09
C ASP A 396 17.40 12.81 -20.50
N GLY A 397 18.37 13.09 -21.37
CA GLY A 397 18.51 14.38 -22.01
C GLY A 397 19.80 14.56 -22.79
N ALA A 398 19.88 15.69 -23.51
CA ALA A 398 20.90 15.90 -24.52
C ALA A 398 22.20 16.56 -24.01
N SER A 399 22.18 17.26 -22.86
CA SER A 399 23.36 17.98 -22.36
C SER A 399 23.33 18.22 -20.85
N GLY A 400 24.48 18.54 -20.24
CA GLY A 400 24.57 18.87 -18.82
C GLY A 400 24.61 17.67 -17.86
N THR A 401 24.42 17.94 -16.57
CA THR A 401 24.44 16.95 -15.49
C THR A 401 23.14 17.04 -14.69
N TYR A 402 22.44 15.92 -14.51
CA TYR A 402 21.09 15.89 -13.93
C TYR A 402 21.07 15.15 -12.61
N TYR A 403 20.26 15.65 -11.69
CA TYR A 403 20.04 15.02 -10.40
C TYR A 403 18.56 14.91 -10.10
N ALA A 404 18.13 13.74 -9.61
CA ALA A 404 16.84 13.57 -8.96
C ALA A 404 17.04 13.64 -7.44
N ASN A 405 16.25 14.46 -6.77
CA ASN A 405 16.29 14.65 -5.33
C ASN A 405 14.92 14.33 -4.75
N ILE A 406 14.82 13.39 -3.81
CA ILE A 406 13.55 13.16 -3.11
C ILE A 406 13.46 14.10 -1.91
N ARG A 407 12.37 14.86 -1.84
CA ARG A 407 12.08 15.82 -0.77
C ARG A 407 10.84 15.37 -0.01
N GLY A 408 10.91 15.46 1.31
CA GLY A 408 9.74 15.26 2.16
C GLY A 408 8.84 16.51 2.18
N PRO A 409 7.78 16.49 3.02
CA PRO A 409 6.92 17.63 3.26
C PRO A 409 7.70 18.91 3.57
N GLY A 410 7.19 20.04 3.07
CA GLY A 410 7.83 21.35 3.23
C GLY A 410 9.22 21.45 2.57
N ASP A 411 9.48 20.64 1.54
CA ASP A 411 10.77 20.54 0.84
C ASP A 411 11.94 20.08 1.75
N SER A 412 11.62 19.36 2.82
CA SER A 412 12.61 18.83 3.76
C SER A 412 13.59 17.85 3.09
N VAL A 413 14.87 17.96 3.46
CA VAL A 413 15.93 17.08 2.97
C VAL A 413 15.81 15.71 3.62
N GLN A 414 15.86 14.65 2.81
CA GLN A 414 15.76 13.28 3.26
C GLN A 414 17.07 12.54 2.99
N SER A 415 17.46 11.63 3.88
CA SER A 415 18.50 10.65 3.55
C SER A 415 17.85 9.46 2.85
N CYS A 416 18.56 8.83 1.94
CA CYS A 416 18.07 7.65 1.26
C CYS A 416 19.19 6.70 0.87
N LYS A 417 18.79 5.50 0.48
CA LYS A 417 19.66 4.58 -0.24
C LYS A 417 19.04 4.27 -1.60
N TYR A 418 19.85 4.11 -2.63
CA TYR A 418 19.36 3.87 -3.98
C TYR A 418 20.22 2.86 -4.74
N ARG A 419 19.66 2.26 -5.79
CA ARG A 419 20.36 1.38 -6.72
C ARG A 419 19.64 1.27 -8.05
N ALA A 420 20.34 0.85 -9.09
CA ALA A 420 19.66 0.27 -10.26
C ALA A 420 18.98 -1.05 -9.84
N ARG A 421 17.76 -1.30 -10.30
CA ARG A 421 17.03 -2.54 -10.01
C ARG A 421 17.85 -3.75 -10.46
N GLY A 422 17.93 -4.75 -9.60
CA GLY A 422 18.78 -5.93 -9.81
C GLY A 422 20.24 -5.78 -9.38
N ALA A 423 20.73 -4.57 -9.08
CA ALA A 423 22.06 -4.41 -8.51
C ALA A 423 22.14 -4.96 -7.07
N SER A 424 23.27 -5.60 -6.73
CA SER A 424 23.49 -6.21 -5.42
C SER A 424 23.72 -5.18 -4.30
N THR A 425 24.27 -4.01 -4.64
CA THR A 425 24.69 -2.99 -3.66
C THR A 425 23.78 -1.78 -3.68
N TRP A 426 23.43 -1.29 -2.49
CA TRP A 426 22.76 0.00 -2.28
C TRP A 426 23.79 1.10 -2.01
N ILE A 427 23.59 2.27 -2.63
CA ILE A 427 24.40 3.46 -2.42
C ILE A 427 23.66 4.40 -1.46
N ASN A 428 24.34 4.87 -0.41
CA ASN A 428 23.76 5.81 0.55
C ASN A 428 23.93 7.26 0.07
N SER A 429 22.91 8.09 0.25
CA SER A 429 22.91 9.53 -0.01
C SER A 429 22.29 10.26 1.18
N SER A 430 23.05 11.14 1.83
CA SER A 430 22.60 11.86 3.03
C SER A 430 21.51 12.90 2.76
N ASN A 431 21.37 13.32 1.50
CA ASN A 431 20.39 14.33 1.05
C ASN A 431 19.48 13.83 -0.08
N CYS A 432 19.48 12.51 -0.31
CA CYS A 432 18.78 11.83 -1.38
C CYS A 432 18.95 12.46 -2.77
N ARG A 433 20.12 13.03 -3.02
CA ARG A 433 20.51 13.58 -4.31
C ARG A 433 21.20 12.50 -5.13
N ILE A 434 20.57 12.09 -6.23
CA ILE A 434 21.01 10.98 -7.07
C ILE A 434 21.37 11.51 -8.45
N ASN A 435 22.57 11.18 -8.93
CA ASN A 435 23.02 11.60 -10.25
C ASN A 435 22.39 10.69 -11.33
N THR A 436 21.50 11.25 -12.13
CA THR A 436 20.76 10.52 -13.16
C THR A 436 21.36 10.71 -14.55
N ARG A 437 22.12 11.79 -14.77
CA ARG A 437 22.91 12.02 -15.98
C ARG A 437 24.26 12.63 -15.64
N ALA A 438 25.34 11.97 -16.06
CA ALA A 438 26.71 12.44 -15.83
C ALA A 438 27.62 12.11 -17.01
N ASN A 439 28.62 12.96 -17.26
CA ASN A 439 29.67 12.70 -18.25
C ASN A 439 29.11 12.35 -19.65
N GLY A 440 28.03 13.02 -20.04
CA GLY A 440 27.36 12.79 -21.33
C GLY A 440 26.56 11.49 -21.43
N LYS A 441 26.32 10.79 -20.31
CA LYS A 441 25.59 9.51 -20.27
C LYS A 441 24.39 9.58 -19.33
N ASN A 442 23.24 9.09 -19.81
CA ASN A 442 22.07 8.81 -19.00
C ASN A 442 22.36 7.54 -18.18
N GLN A 443 22.37 7.65 -16.84
CA GLN A 443 22.87 6.58 -15.97
C GLN A 443 21.87 5.42 -15.85
N TYR A 444 20.59 5.72 -16.03
CA TYR A 444 19.48 4.78 -15.85
C TYR A 444 18.67 4.56 -17.13
N GLN A 445 19.30 4.74 -18.30
CA GLN A 445 18.67 4.41 -19.57
C GLN A 445 18.16 2.96 -19.56
N GLU A 446 16.87 2.76 -19.86
CA GLU A 446 16.17 1.46 -19.87
C GLU A 446 16.20 0.74 -18.51
N LYS A 447 16.40 1.48 -17.42
CA LYS A 447 16.60 0.90 -16.09
C LYS A 447 15.71 1.57 -15.07
N TRP A 448 15.28 0.74 -14.12
CA TRP A 448 14.67 1.20 -12.89
C TRP A 448 15.74 1.66 -11.89
N LEU A 449 15.55 2.85 -11.34
CA LEU A 449 16.23 3.36 -10.16
C LEU A 449 15.32 3.13 -8.95
N ASP A 450 15.68 2.19 -8.08
CA ASP A 450 14.97 1.95 -6.82
C ASP A 450 15.60 2.80 -5.71
N ILE A 451 14.76 3.50 -4.94
CA ILE A 451 15.12 4.43 -3.87
C ILE A 451 14.36 4.03 -2.62
N ARG A 452 15.06 3.95 -1.48
CA ARG A 452 14.46 3.66 -0.17
C ARG A 452 14.76 4.74 0.83
N ILE A 453 13.72 5.20 1.51
CA ILE A 453 13.77 6.22 2.55
C ILE A 453 13.12 5.64 3.81
N SER A 454 13.82 5.72 4.94
CA SER A 454 13.23 5.41 6.23
C SER A 454 12.43 6.62 6.70
N VAL A 455 11.11 6.49 6.78
CA VAL A 455 10.24 7.53 7.31
C VAL A 455 10.49 7.60 8.83
N PRO A 456 10.85 8.77 9.39
CA PRO A 456 11.13 8.88 10.83
C PRO A 456 9.96 8.43 11.70
N LEU A 457 10.23 7.89 12.90
CA LEU A 457 9.17 7.57 13.88
C LEU A 457 8.43 8.83 14.36
N THR A 458 9.10 9.98 14.31
CA THR A 458 8.54 11.29 14.67
C THR A 458 7.91 12.02 13.48
N TYR A 459 7.73 11.33 12.35
CA TYR A 459 7.17 11.91 11.15
C TYR A 459 5.72 12.36 11.40
N THR A 460 5.51 13.66 11.27
CA THR A 460 4.21 14.31 11.33
C THR A 460 4.10 15.24 10.14
N CYS A 461 2.91 15.37 9.57
CA CYS A 461 2.67 16.21 8.40
C CYS A 461 1.30 16.86 8.47
N THR A 462 1.24 18.13 8.07
CA THR A 462 0.00 18.85 7.76
C THR A 462 -0.31 18.79 6.27
N ASP A 463 0.72 19.04 5.45
CA ASP A 463 0.80 18.66 4.05
C ASP A 463 1.68 17.42 3.95
N CYS A 464 1.08 16.26 3.63
CA CYS A 464 1.77 14.98 3.60
C CYS A 464 2.38 14.65 2.23
N TRP A 465 2.44 15.61 1.31
CA TRP A 465 2.95 15.41 -0.03
C TRP A 465 4.47 15.50 -0.12
N TRP A 466 5.06 14.44 -0.66
CA TRP A 466 6.47 14.35 -1.01
C TRP A 466 6.67 14.81 -2.46
N LYS A 467 7.89 15.24 -2.78
CA LYS A 467 8.24 15.79 -4.09
C LYS A 467 9.52 15.18 -4.66
N VAL A 468 9.63 15.20 -5.98
CA VAL A 468 10.90 15.02 -6.70
C VAL A 468 11.38 16.38 -7.19
N LEU A 469 12.56 16.78 -6.74
CA LEU A 469 13.28 17.95 -7.26
C LEU A 469 14.32 17.48 -8.27
N TYR A 470 14.09 17.81 -9.53
CA TYR A 470 15.10 17.70 -10.58
C TYR A 470 15.99 18.94 -10.60
N GLU A 471 17.30 18.69 -10.59
CA GLU A 471 18.32 19.71 -10.81
C GLU A 471 19.05 19.44 -12.11
N PHE A 472 18.87 20.33 -13.08
CA PHE A 472 19.59 20.31 -14.34
C PHE A 472 20.74 21.32 -14.25
N ARG A 473 21.97 20.86 -14.45
CA ARG A 473 23.18 21.69 -14.34
C ARG A 473 23.89 21.77 -15.68
N ASN A 474 24.34 22.97 -16.05
CA ASN A 474 25.11 23.23 -17.28
C ASN A 474 24.42 22.73 -18.56
N VAL A 475 23.11 22.92 -18.66
CA VAL A 475 22.34 22.58 -19.87
C VAL A 475 22.73 23.54 -21.00
N GLN A 476 23.06 23.00 -22.18
CA GLN A 476 23.41 23.79 -23.35
C GLN A 476 22.17 24.40 -24.01
N SER A 477 22.33 25.55 -24.66
CA SER A 477 21.27 26.16 -25.47
C SER A 477 20.81 25.19 -26.57
N GLY A 478 19.50 25.08 -26.78
CA GLY A 478 18.88 24.15 -27.74
C GLY A 478 18.68 22.71 -27.24
N SER A 479 19.19 22.37 -26.05
CA SER A 479 19.13 21.04 -25.44
C SER A 479 18.23 21.02 -24.20
N SER A 480 17.04 21.61 -24.33
CA SER A 480 16.04 21.73 -23.26
C SER A 480 15.87 20.42 -22.49
N PRO A 481 15.90 20.44 -21.14
CA PRO A 481 15.71 19.22 -20.37
C PRO A 481 14.29 18.71 -20.57
N ASN A 482 14.19 17.49 -21.10
CA ASN A 482 12.96 16.76 -21.25
C ASN A 482 13.24 15.30 -21.01
N ASP A 483 12.33 14.63 -20.32
CA ASP A 483 12.47 13.24 -19.94
C ASP A 483 11.07 12.62 -19.86
N ARG A 484 10.94 11.39 -20.34
CA ARG A 484 9.74 10.58 -20.13
C ARG A 484 10.12 9.50 -19.14
N THR A 485 9.36 9.41 -18.07
CA THR A 485 9.72 8.55 -16.95
C THR A 485 8.48 8.01 -16.30
N VAL A 486 8.57 6.79 -15.76
CA VAL A 486 7.49 6.17 -14.98
C VAL A 486 7.91 6.08 -13.54
N TRP A 487 7.07 6.60 -12.65
CA TRP A 487 7.32 6.60 -11.22
C TRP A 487 6.39 5.62 -10.54
N THR A 488 6.89 4.97 -9.49
CA THR A 488 6.09 4.21 -8.54
C THR A 488 6.47 4.63 -7.13
N ALA A 489 5.52 4.56 -6.21
CA ALA A 489 5.74 4.79 -4.80
C ALA A 489 4.89 3.81 -3.99
N LYS A 490 5.49 3.21 -2.96
CA LYS A 490 4.80 2.31 -2.01
C LYS A 490 5.52 2.33 -0.68
N VAL A 491 4.82 2.01 0.40
CA VAL A 491 5.46 1.88 1.71
C VAL A 491 5.67 0.39 1.99
N ILE A 492 6.94 -0.03 2.05
CA ILE A 492 7.30 -1.39 2.41
C ILE A 492 6.89 -1.64 3.85
N GLY A 493 6.14 -2.72 4.04
CA GLY A 493 5.54 -3.04 5.32
C GLY A 493 4.36 -2.13 5.65
N ASP A 494 3.66 -1.64 4.61
CA ASP A 494 2.30 -1.09 4.68
C ASP A 494 1.55 -1.81 5.79
N PRO A 495 1.10 -1.09 6.83
CA PRO A 495 0.70 -1.74 8.06
C PRO A 495 -0.47 -2.66 7.78
N VAL A 496 -0.17 -3.96 7.80
CA VAL A 496 -1.11 -4.88 8.39
C VAL A 496 -1.01 -4.60 9.87
N HIS A 497 -1.98 -3.83 10.36
CA HIS A 497 -2.10 -3.51 11.77
C HIS A 497 -3.26 -4.32 12.32
N LEU A 498 -3.03 -4.86 13.51
CA LEU A 498 -4.08 -5.51 14.26
C LEU A 498 -5.00 -4.42 14.77
N ILE A 499 -6.27 -4.51 14.42
CA ILE A 499 -7.29 -3.60 14.92
C ILE A 499 -8.00 -4.32 16.07
N GLU A 500 -8.10 -3.68 17.23
CA GLU A 500 -9.04 -4.10 18.26
C GLU A 500 -10.43 -3.58 17.86
N GLU A 501 -11.39 -4.48 17.72
CA GLU A 501 -12.82 -4.14 17.57
C GLU A 501 -13.58 -4.46 18.85
#